data_AF-A0A7S1DD75-F1
#
_entry.id   AF-A0A7S1DD75-F1
#
_cell.length_a   1.000
_cell.length_b   1.000
_cell.length_c   1.000
_cell.angle_alpha   90.00
_cell.angle_beta   90.00
_cell.angle_gamma   90.00
#
_symmetry.space_group_name_H-M   'P 1'
#
loop_
_entity.id
_entity.type
_entity.pdbx_description
1 polymer ?
#
loop_
_entity_poly.entity_id
_entity_poly.type
_entity_poly.pdbx_seq_one_letter_code
_entity_poly.pdbx_strand_id
1 'polypeptide(L)'
;SCGTIYRGHFKNDQYDGFGDLYNKETGYHYTGWMTAGKPCGIGRLVRREKEEPILAHFHGAPCGPITAHQKRWTTNFLRFPSTFEYSDGSYTGETDNGNVANGFGHREWDDGSSYTGYGRDQKCHGFGCFRFADGSMYVGEFLDGDCHGKGRLWFAQQHGGHYYCGQFDRGKFHGHGRLEWSDGSYYDGEWHHGNCRGQGKYYSYHHPSQGGSSSSRCVSGYFDNNQCEEHNLLLDPICLMVRLA
;
A
#
# COMPACT_ATOMS: atom_id res chain seq x y z
N SER A 1 -18.92 4.76 29.20
CA SER A 1 -19.27 4.90 27.79
C SER A 1 -18.35 4.02 26.96
N CYS A 2 -18.93 2.96 26.38
CA CYS A 2 -18.37 2.24 25.24
C CYS A 2 -18.10 3.23 24.11
N GLY A 3 -16.98 3.08 23.40
CA GLY A 3 -16.67 3.95 22.28
C GLY A 3 -15.19 4.12 21.98
N THR A 4 -14.93 4.32 20.69
CA THR A 4 -13.65 4.75 20.15
C THR A 4 -13.49 6.26 20.31
N ILE A 5 -12.34 6.71 20.82
CA ILE A 5 -11.94 8.11 20.85
C ILE A 5 -10.91 8.31 19.76
N TYR A 6 -11.11 9.31 18.91
CA TYR A 6 -10.08 9.78 17.99
C TYR A 6 -9.71 11.23 18.34
N ARG A 7 -8.41 11.53 18.38
CA ARG A 7 -7.86 12.88 18.52
C ARG A 7 -6.99 13.15 17.30
N GLY A 8 -7.52 13.91 16.36
CA GLY A 8 -6.85 14.23 15.09
C GLY A 8 -7.77 15.01 14.17
N HIS A 9 -7.45 15.03 12.89
CA HIS A 9 -8.22 15.74 11.88
C HIS A 9 -9.39 14.90 11.36
N PHE A 10 -10.41 15.58 10.85
CA PHE A 10 -11.57 14.91 10.25
C PHE A 10 -11.78 15.45 8.85
N LYS A 11 -12.08 14.56 7.91
CA LYS A 11 -12.46 14.88 6.53
C LYS A 11 -13.66 14.00 6.18
N ASN A 12 -14.73 14.60 5.67
CA ASN A 12 -15.98 13.90 5.30
C ASN A 12 -16.51 12.96 6.41
N ASP A 13 -16.55 13.44 7.65
CA ASP A 13 -16.98 12.69 8.85
C ASP A 13 -16.17 11.40 9.13
N GLN A 14 -14.98 11.28 8.55
CA GLN A 14 -14.04 10.19 8.77
C GLN A 14 -12.78 10.67 9.49
N TYR A 15 -12.13 9.76 10.22
CA TYR A 15 -10.78 9.99 10.74
C TYR A 15 -9.83 10.18 9.54
N ASP A 16 -9.15 11.31 9.51
CA ASP A 16 -8.33 11.70 8.37
C ASP A 16 -7.15 12.54 8.87
N GLY A 17 -6.01 12.46 8.19
CA GLY A 17 -4.79 13.06 8.69
C GLY A 17 -4.18 12.32 9.90
N PHE A 18 -3.19 12.95 10.53
CA PHE A 18 -2.50 12.38 11.68
C PHE A 18 -3.36 12.45 12.95
N GLY A 19 -3.37 11.36 13.73
CA GLY A 19 -4.02 11.39 15.04
C GLY A 19 -3.84 10.14 15.90
N ASP A 20 -4.46 10.20 17.07
CA ASP A 20 -4.49 9.13 18.07
C ASP A 20 -5.90 8.52 18.13
N LEU A 21 -5.99 7.24 17.80
CA LEU A 21 -7.20 6.43 17.87
C LEU A 21 -7.13 5.48 19.06
N TYR A 22 -7.98 5.65 20.05
CA TYR A 22 -8.08 4.81 21.24
C TYR A 22 -9.45 4.14 21.32
N ASN A 23 -9.48 2.81 21.24
CA ASN A 23 -10.68 2.02 21.47
C ASN A 23 -10.72 1.55 22.93
N LYS A 24 -11.65 2.10 23.71
CA LYS A 24 -11.79 1.82 25.16
C LYS A 24 -12.13 0.37 25.47
N GLU A 25 -12.86 -0.30 24.60
CA GLU A 25 -13.36 -1.67 24.82
C GLU A 25 -12.24 -2.70 24.66
N THR A 26 -11.54 -2.60 23.54
CA THR A 26 -10.46 -3.50 23.15
C THR A 26 -9.11 -3.10 23.76
N GLY A 27 -8.95 -1.84 24.16
CA GLY A 27 -7.68 -1.26 24.59
C GLY A 27 -6.70 -0.99 23.45
N TYR A 28 -7.13 -1.06 22.18
CA TYR A 28 -6.29 -0.69 21.05
C TYR A 28 -5.97 0.80 21.08
N HIS A 29 -4.70 1.16 20.90
CA HIS A 29 -4.25 2.52 20.73
C HIS A 29 -3.37 2.63 19.48
N TYR A 30 -3.84 3.35 18.48
CA TYR A 30 -3.09 3.65 17.27
C TYR A 30 -2.70 5.11 17.25
N THR A 31 -1.43 5.39 16.97
CA THR A 31 -0.91 6.73 16.68
C THR A 31 -0.32 6.70 15.28
N GLY A 32 -0.83 7.53 14.38
CA GLY A 32 -0.35 7.57 13.01
C GLY A 32 -1.31 8.29 12.06
N TRP A 33 -1.03 8.17 10.77
CA TRP A 33 -1.90 8.73 9.74
C TRP A 33 -3.16 7.89 9.56
N MET A 34 -4.25 8.59 9.31
CA MET A 34 -5.56 8.05 8.99
C MET A 34 -5.97 8.61 7.63
N THR A 35 -6.62 7.79 6.81
CA THR A 35 -7.30 8.28 5.62
C THR A 35 -8.60 7.53 5.46
N ALA A 36 -9.69 8.26 5.26
CA ALA A 36 -11.04 7.68 5.14
C ALA A 36 -11.35 6.66 6.26
N GLY A 37 -11.03 7.03 7.51
CA GLY A 37 -11.37 6.26 8.71
C GLY A 37 -10.42 5.10 9.02
N LYS A 38 -9.40 4.86 8.19
CA LYS A 38 -8.51 3.70 8.33
C LYS A 38 -7.07 4.13 8.63
N PRO A 39 -6.35 3.42 9.51
CA PRO A 39 -4.89 3.54 9.63
C PRO A 39 -4.22 3.41 8.27
N CYS A 40 -3.34 4.35 7.94
CA CYS A 40 -2.58 4.33 6.70
C CYS A 40 -1.14 4.78 6.94
N GLY A 41 -0.24 4.49 5.99
CA GLY A 41 1.14 4.93 6.09
C GLY A 41 1.86 4.33 7.30
N ILE A 42 2.76 5.07 7.93
CA ILE A 42 3.50 4.58 9.10
C ILE A 42 2.73 4.92 10.38
N GLY A 43 2.60 3.94 11.27
CA GLY A 43 1.98 4.14 12.57
C GLY A 43 2.53 3.25 13.68
N ARG A 44 2.04 3.51 14.89
CA ARG A 44 2.33 2.78 16.11
C ARG A 44 1.02 2.22 16.66
N LEU A 45 0.91 0.90 16.75
CA LEU A 45 -0.25 0.22 17.34
C LEU A 45 0.14 -0.49 18.65
N VAL A 46 -0.49 -0.09 19.74
CA VAL A 46 -0.44 -0.78 21.03
C VAL A 46 -1.69 -1.63 21.19
N ARG A 47 -1.51 -2.85 21.71
CA ARG A 47 -2.57 -3.80 22.01
C ARG A 47 -2.57 -4.11 23.50
N ARG A 48 -3.72 -4.36 24.11
CA ARG A 48 -3.85 -4.64 25.55
C ARG A 48 -2.92 -5.76 26.06
N GLU A 49 -2.69 -6.77 25.23
CA GLU A 49 -1.95 -7.99 25.60
C GLU A 49 -0.47 -8.00 25.19
N LYS A 50 0.06 -6.91 24.61
CA LYS A 50 1.45 -6.84 24.17
C LYS A 50 2.15 -5.62 24.74
N GLU A 51 3.23 -5.84 25.48
CA GLU A 51 4.08 -4.77 26.01
C GLU A 51 4.77 -3.99 24.88
N GLU A 52 5.19 -4.69 23.82
CA GLU A 52 5.86 -4.07 22.68
C GLU A 52 4.86 -3.56 21.62
N PRO A 53 4.94 -2.27 21.22
CA PRO A 53 4.11 -1.72 20.16
C PRO A 53 4.46 -2.33 18.80
N ILE A 54 3.45 -2.48 17.95
CA ILE A 54 3.64 -2.80 16.54
C ILE A 54 3.93 -1.49 15.81
N LEU A 55 5.18 -1.35 15.36
CA LEU A 55 5.59 -0.30 14.45
C LEU A 55 5.58 -0.87 13.03
N ALA A 56 4.69 -0.36 12.19
CA ALA A 56 4.42 -0.93 10.87
C ALA A 56 3.96 0.13 9.89
N HIS A 57 3.98 -0.24 8.62
CA HIS A 57 3.12 0.37 7.61
C HIS A 57 1.68 -0.15 7.81
N PHE A 58 0.67 0.66 7.53
CA PHE A 58 -0.75 0.36 7.74
C PHE A 58 -1.57 0.58 6.45
N HIS A 59 -2.58 -0.27 6.28
CA HIS A 59 -3.68 -0.15 5.32
C HIS A 59 -4.96 -0.71 5.94
N GLY A 60 -5.57 0.04 6.85
CA GLY A 60 -6.51 -0.49 7.83
C GLY A 60 -5.85 -1.37 8.91
N ALA A 61 -4.89 -2.21 8.52
CA ALA A 61 -4.13 -3.12 9.38
C ALA A 61 -2.62 -3.08 9.06
N PRO A 62 -1.75 -3.57 9.97
CA PRO A 62 -0.30 -3.67 9.70
C PRO A 62 -0.01 -4.47 8.43
N CYS A 63 0.72 -3.87 7.47
CA CYS A 63 0.98 -4.46 6.15
C CYS A 63 2.49 -4.65 5.83
N GLY A 64 3.39 -4.14 6.67
CA GLY A 64 4.83 -4.35 6.50
C GLY A 64 5.67 -3.75 7.62
N PRO A 65 6.92 -4.23 7.80
CA PRO A 65 7.83 -3.68 8.80
C PRO A 65 8.24 -2.25 8.43
N ILE A 66 8.72 -1.50 9.42
CA ILE A 66 9.39 -0.21 9.20
C ILE A 66 10.91 -0.34 9.42
N THR A 67 11.70 0.43 8.67
CA THR A 67 13.16 0.47 8.76
C THR A 67 13.63 1.11 10.07
N ALA A 68 14.89 0.90 10.46
CA ALA A 68 15.45 1.52 11.67
C ALA A 68 15.38 3.06 11.63
N HIS A 69 15.58 3.66 10.45
CA HIS A 69 15.40 5.09 10.27
C HIS A 69 13.93 5.49 10.44
N GLN A 70 12.99 4.78 9.82
CA GLN A 70 11.54 5.01 10.01
C GLN A 70 11.10 4.85 11.48
N LYS A 71 11.72 3.94 12.25
CA LYS A 71 11.45 3.80 13.70
C LYS A 71 11.72 5.09 14.47
N ARG A 72 12.80 5.82 14.12
CA ARG A 72 13.15 7.11 14.74
C ARG A 72 12.01 8.13 14.61
N TRP A 73 11.22 8.06 13.54
CA TRP A 73 10.04 8.89 13.31
C TRP A 73 8.87 8.43 14.17
N THR A 74 8.67 7.11 14.28
CA THR A 74 7.56 6.58 15.08
C THR A 74 7.67 6.78 16.59
N THR A 75 8.86 7.04 17.09
CA THR A 75 9.12 7.26 18.52
C THR A 75 9.21 8.74 18.88
N ASN A 76 9.44 9.63 17.90
CA ASN A 76 9.63 11.07 18.10
C ASN A 76 8.49 11.93 17.50
N PHE A 77 7.32 11.34 17.23
CA PHE A 77 6.12 11.90 16.57
C PHE A 77 5.59 13.28 17.08
N LEU A 78 6.25 13.89 18.07
CA LEU A 78 5.80 15.12 18.73
C LEU A 78 6.37 16.43 18.13
N ARG A 79 7.18 16.40 17.06
CA ARG A 79 7.91 17.62 16.60
C ARG A 79 8.17 17.71 15.08
N PHE A 80 7.14 17.76 14.25
CA PHE A 80 7.30 18.36 12.91
C PHE A 80 6.34 19.55 12.79
N PRO A 81 6.85 20.80 12.81
CA PRO A 81 6.04 21.98 13.07
C PRO A 81 5.39 22.59 11.82
N SER A 82 5.57 22.02 10.62
CA SER A 82 5.26 22.72 9.38
C SER A 82 4.52 21.85 8.37
N THR A 83 3.28 22.25 8.10
CA THR A 83 2.52 21.89 6.91
C THR A 83 2.74 22.97 5.87
N PHE A 84 2.97 22.56 4.62
CA PHE A 84 3.19 23.42 3.47
C PHE A 84 2.08 23.17 2.46
N GLU A 85 1.40 24.24 2.08
CA GLU A 85 0.37 24.21 1.03
C GLU A 85 1.02 24.39 -0.34
N TYR A 86 0.63 23.54 -1.28
CA TYR A 86 0.98 23.58 -2.69
C TYR A 86 -0.28 23.87 -3.49
N SER A 87 -0.13 24.18 -4.78
CA SER A 87 -1.27 24.41 -5.67
C SER A 87 -2.13 23.16 -5.90
N ASP A 88 -1.61 21.97 -5.59
CA ASP A 88 -2.18 20.65 -5.88
C ASP A 88 -2.34 19.79 -4.60
N GLY A 89 -2.21 20.38 -3.41
CA GLY A 89 -2.39 19.69 -2.13
C GLY A 89 -1.48 20.20 -1.03
N SER A 90 -1.19 19.36 -0.02
CA SER A 90 -0.42 19.75 1.16
C SER A 90 0.69 18.74 1.50
N TYR A 91 1.77 19.20 2.12
CA TYR A 91 2.84 18.34 2.62
C TYR A 91 3.19 18.67 4.08
N THR A 92 3.33 17.66 4.92
CA THR A 92 3.80 17.78 6.29
C THR A 92 5.00 16.85 6.47
N GLY A 93 6.18 17.40 6.73
CA GLY A 93 7.39 16.60 6.89
C GLY A 93 8.69 17.39 6.82
N GLU A 94 9.79 16.66 6.66
CA GLU A 94 11.12 17.25 6.45
C GLU A 94 11.18 18.01 5.13
N THR A 95 11.80 19.19 5.18
CA THR A 95 12.04 20.01 4.00
C THR A 95 13.44 20.61 4.02
N ASP A 96 14.02 20.77 2.84
CA ASP A 96 15.14 21.67 2.63
C ASP A 96 14.64 23.10 2.40
N ASN A 97 15.30 24.06 3.04
CA ASN A 97 15.01 25.50 2.95
C ASN A 97 13.54 25.90 3.18
N GLY A 98 12.76 25.05 3.85
CA GLY A 98 11.37 25.32 4.20
C GLY A 98 10.38 25.22 3.05
N ASN A 99 10.74 24.62 1.91
CA ASN A 99 9.80 24.47 0.79
C ASN A 99 10.10 23.33 -0.19
N VAL A 100 11.16 22.54 0.00
CA VAL A 100 11.47 21.37 -0.84
C VAL A 100 11.34 20.10 0.01
N ALA A 101 10.36 19.23 -0.25
CA ALA A 101 10.26 17.96 0.46
C ALA A 101 11.51 17.12 0.22
N ASN A 102 12.25 16.92 1.30
CA ASN A 102 13.52 16.21 1.37
C ASN A 102 13.61 15.55 2.74
N GLY A 103 13.62 14.21 2.76
CA GLY A 103 13.45 13.43 3.99
C GLY A 103 12.03 12.91 4.14
N PHE A 104 11.68 12.41 5.32
CA PHE A 104 10.40 11.74 5.55
C PHE A 104 9.24 12.73 5.70
N GLY A 105 8.09 12.41 5.13
CA GLY A 105 6.89 13.22 5.25
C GLY A 105 5.61 12.56 4.75
N HIS A 106 4.54 13.34 4.82
CA HIS A 106 3.22 13.00 4.33
C HIS A 106 2.77 14.05 3.31
N ARG A 107 2.34 13.60 2.13
CA ARG A 107 1.79 14.42 1.05
C ARG A 107 0.33 14.02 0.84
N GLU A 108 -0.55 14.99 0.79
CA GLU A 108 -1.92 14.83 0.30
C GLU A 108 -2.07 15.61 -0.99
N TRP A 109 -2.78 15.04 -1.96
CA TRP A 109 -3.16 15.75 -3.18
C TRP A 109 -4.65 16.03 -3.18
N ASP A 110 -5.05 17.07 -3.92
CA ASP A 110 -6.46 17.49 -4.03
C ASP A 110 -7.35 16.42 -4.68
N ASP A 111 -6.78 15.52 -5.47
CA ASP A 111 -7.48 14.37 -6.06
C ASP A 111 -7.83 13.27 -5.03
N GLY A 112 -7.35 13.40 -3.80
CA GLY A 112 -7.56 12.45 -2.70
C GLY A 112 -6.53 11.33 -2.62
N SER A 113 -5.50 11.34 -3.49
CA SER A 113 -4.31 10.51 -3.32
C SER A 113 -3.46 11.03 -2.17
N SER A 114 -2.65 10.15 -1.58
CA SER A 114 -1.72 10.52 -0.52
C SER A 114 -0.48 9.64 -0.49
N TYR A 115 0.63 10.20 0.00
CA TYR A 115 1.90 9.52 0.11
C TYR A 115 2.47 9.72 1.51
N THR A 116 2.98 8.64 2.10
CA THR A 116 3.76 8.69 3.34
C THR A 116 5.06 7.96 3.12
N GLY A 117 6.18 8.66 3.17
CA GLY A 117 7.49 8.07 2.87
C GLY A 117 8.57 9.12 2.73
N TYR A 118 9.70 8.74 2.12
CA TYR A 118 10.79 9.68 1.89
C TYR A 118 10.53 10.52 0.63
N GLY A 119 10.65 11.82 0.76
CA GLY A 119 10.80 12.75 -0.34
C GLY A 119 12.26 12.92 -0.71
N ARG A 120 12.53 13.07 -2.01
CA ARG A 120 13.77 13.65 -2.53
C ARG A 120 13.41 14.60 -3.67
N ASP A 121 13.83 15.85 -3.58
CA ASP A 121 13.58 16.90 -4.57
C ASP A 121 12.09 16.99 -4.95
N GLN A 122 11.21 17.02 -3.93
CA GLN A 122 9.74 17.04 -4.07
C GLN A 122 9.08 15.78 -4.63
N LYS A 123 9.86 14.71 -4.85
CA LYS A 123 9.34 13.46 -5.41
C LYS A 123 9.33 12.35 -4.38
N CYS A 124 8.37 11.44 -4.51
CA CYS A 124 8.38 10.18 -3.77
C CYS A 124 9.68 9.42 -4.07
N HIS A 125 10.41 9.02 -3.04
CA HIS A 125 11.71 8.36 -3.16
C HIS A 125 11.92 7.37 -2.02
N GLY A 126 12.78 6.36 -2.23
CA GLY A 126 13.04 5.34 -1.22
C GLY A 126 11.76 4.61 -0.81
N PHE A 127 11.67 4.13 0.43
CA PHE A 127 10.51 3.36 0.85
C PHE A 127 9.33 4.25 1.27
N GLY A 128 8.12 3.95 0.81
CA GLY A 128 6.92 4.67 1.22
C GLY A 128 5.62 3.88 1.01
N CYS A 129 4.52 4.56 1.27
CA CYS A 129 3.16 4.11 1.09
C CYS A 129 2.40 5.16 0.29
N PHE A 130 1.93 4.81 -0.90
CA PHE A 130 1.10 5.66 -1.74
C PHE A 130 -0.31 5.10 -1.79
N ARG A 131 -1.31 5.93 -1.46
CA ARG A 131 -2.73 5.64 -1.63
C ARG A 131 -3.21 6.43 -2.84
N PHE A 132 -3.76 5.72 -3.81
CA PHE A 132 -4.29 6.30 -5.02
C PHE A 132 -5.69 6.87 -4.77
N ALA A 133 -6.11 7.82 -5.60
CA ALA A 133 -7.44 8.43 -5.54
C ALA A 133 -8.58 7.39 -5.72
N ASP A 134 -8.32 6.34 -6.50
CA ASP A 134 -9.23 5.19 -6.66
C ASP A 134 -9.32 4.33 -5.39
N GLY A 135 -8.46 4.53 -4.38
CA GLY A 135 -8.39 3.73 -3.17
C GLY A 135 -7.49 2.50 -3.27
N SER A 136 -6.84 2.27 -4.41
CA SER A 136 -5.70 1.36 -4.52
C SER A 136 -4.57 1.85 -3.61
N MET A 137 -3.64 0.97 -3.26
CA MET A 137 -2.52 1.33 -2.40
C MET A 137 -1.27 0.57 -2.75
N TYR A 138 -0.15 1.28 -2.85
CA TYR A 138 1.18 0.71 -3.01
C TYR A 138 2.02 0.93 -1.75
N VAL A 139 2.74 -0.09 -1.32
CA VAL A 139 3.75 -0.02 -0.25
C VAL A 139 5.03 -0.66 -0.77
N GLY A 140 6.10 0.11 -0.87
CA GLY A 140 7.33 -0.37 -1.46
C GLY A 140 8.33 0.73 -1.72
N GLU A 141 9.28 0.45 -2.60
CA GLU A 141 10.32 1.39 -3.00
C GLU A 141 9.82 2.35 -4.08
N PHE A 142 10.34 3.57 -4.07
CA PHE A 142 10.04 4.63 -5.03
C PHE A 142 11.34 5.20 -5.58
N LEU A 143 11.32 5.54 -6.87
CA LEU A 143 12.42 6.21 -7.54
C LEU A 143 11.87 7.34 -8.40
N ASP A 144 12.27 8.57 -8.08
CA ASP A 144 11.91 9.80 -8.80
C ASP A 144 10.41 9.95 -9.08
N GLY A 145 9.60 9.58 -8.08
CA GLY A 145 8.14 9.66 -8.14
C GLY A 145 7.46 8.37 -8.57
N ASP A 146 8.16 7.38 -9.12
CA ASP A 146 7.57 6.13 -9.58
C ASP A 146 7.68 5.00 -8.56
N CYS A 147 6.70 4.09 -8.52
CA CYS A 147 6.86 2.80 -7.84
C CYS A 147 8.02 2.03 -8.50
N HIS A 148 8.96 1.55 -7.70
CA HIS A 148 10.19 0.90 -8.17
C HIS A 148 10.62 -0.21 -7.19
N GLY A 149 11.64 -0.99 -7.54
CA GLY A 149 12.22 -1.98 -6.63
C GLY A 149 11.18 -3.01 -6.16
N LYS A 150 11.21 -3.41 -4.89
CA LYS A 150 10.25 -4.36 -4.32
C LYS A 150 9.06 -3.61 -3.70
N GLY A 151 7.86 -4.12 -3.93
CA GLY A 151 6.66 -3.56 -3.33
C GLY A 151 5.48 -4.49 -3.32
N ARG A 152 4.40 -4.00 -2.72
CA ARG A 152 3.08 -4.61 -2.70
C ARG A 152 2.06 -3.58 -3.15
N LEU A 153 1.20 -3.97 -4.08
CA LEU A 153 0.08 -3.17 -4.54
C LEU A 153 -1.21 -3.89 -4.20
N TRP A 154 -2.13 -3.21 -3.54
CA TRP A 154 -3.50 -3.64 -3.34
C TRP A 154 -4.39 -2.82 -4.26
N PHE A 155 -5.13 -3.50 -5.12
CA PHE A 155 -6.09 -2.86 -6.00
C PHE A 155 -7.35 -2.51 -5.21
N ALA A 156 -7.97 -1.39 -5.56
CA ALA A 156 -9.23 -0.98 -4.95
C ALA A 156 -10.33 -2.05 -5.15
N GLN A 157 -11.34 -2.03 -4.28
CA GLN A 157 -12.42 -3.02 -4.32
C GLN A 157 -13.23 -2.98 -5.63
N GLN A 158 -13.43 -1.79 -6.21
CA GLN A 158 -14.06 -1.66 -7.52
C GLN A 158 -13.21 -2.21 -8.68
N HIS A 159 -11.92 -2.47 -8.43
CA HIS A 159 -10.99 -3.14 -9.33
C HIS A 159 -10.75 -4.60 -8.90
N GLY A 160 -11.75 -5.21 -8.23
CA GLY A 160 -11.73 -6.63 -7.88
C GLY A 160 -10.93 -6.97 -6.63
N GLY A 161 -10.30 -6.01 -5.96
CA GLY A 161 -9.60 -6.24 -4.68
C GLY A 161 -8.39 -7.17 -4.78
N HIS A 162 -7.78 -7.25 -5.97
CA HIS A 162 -6.57 -8.04 -6.22
C HIS A 162 -5.38 -7.50 -5.44
N TYR A 163 -4.31 -8.27 -5.33
CA TYR A 163 -3.04 -7.73 -4.85
C TYR A 163 -1.84 -8.34 -5.57
N TYR A 164 -0.81 -7.51 -5.76
CA TYR A 164 0.47 -7.92 -6.31
C TYR A 164 1.57 -7.75 -5.26
N CYS A 165 2.48 -8.72 -5.18
CA CYS A 165 3.70 -8.64 -4.38
C CYS A 165 4.89 -9.04 -5.26
N GLY A 166 5.80 -8.12 -5.54
CA GLY A 166 6.89 -8.39 -6.47
C GLY A 166 7.75 -7.17 -6.75
N GLN A 167 8.44 -7.21 -7.89
CA GLN A 167 9.29 -6.12 -8.33
C GLN A 167 8.51 -5.16 -9.25
N PHE A 168 8.93 -3.89 -9.22
CA PHE A 168 8.37 -2.80 -9.97
C PHE A 168 9.49 -2.06 -10.71
N ASP A 169 9.20 -1.66 -11.94
CA ASP A 169 10.03 -0.75 -12.71
C ASP A 169 9.16 0.35 -13.33
N ARG A 170 9.35 1.59 -12.89
CA ARG A 170 8.63 2.79 -13.35
C ARG A 170 7.10 2.59 -13.36
N GLY A 171 6.56 2.19 -12.20
CA GLY A 171 5.12 1.97 -12.04
C GLY A 171 4.58 0.67 -12.65
N LYS A 172 5.43 -0.20 -13.22
CA LYS A 172 4.96 -1.45 -13.84
C LYS A 172 5.49 -2.66 -13.11
N PHE A 173 4.70 -3.72 -13.04
CA PHE A 173 5.18 -5.02 -12.57
C PHE A 173 6.37 -5.47 -13.43
N HIS A 174 7.41 -5.94 -12.77
CA HIS A 174 8.65 -6.33 -13.40
C HIS A 174 9.31 -7.47 -12.62
N GLY A 175 10.29 -8.14 -13.22
CA GLY A 175 11.08 -9.19 -12.57
C GLY A 175 10.20 -10.31 -12.03
N HIS A 176 10.46 -10.78 -10.81
CA HIS A 176 9.64 -11.84 -10.20
C HIS A 176 8.58 -11.25 -9.27
N GLY A 177 7.35 -11.74 -9.37
CA GLY A 177 6.27 -11.35 -8.48
C GLY A 177 5.05 -12.26 -8.56
N ARG A 178 4.16 -12.06 -7.59
CA ARG A 178 2.91 -12.81 -7.44
C ARG A 178 1.71 -11.88 -7.51
N LEU A 179 0.79 -12.13 -8.43
CA LEU A 179 -0.53 -11.51 -8.50
C LEU A 179 -1.56 -12.50 -7.95
N GLU A 180 -2.33 -12.09 -6.96
CA GLU A 180 -3.41 -12.88 -6.38
C GLU A 180 -4.75 -12.17 -6.60
N TRP A 181 -5.72 -12.91 -7.11
CA TRP A 181 -7.08 -12.45 -7.35
C TRP A 181 -7.95 -12.67 -6.10
N SER A 182 -9.10 -12.00 -6.03
CA SER A 182 -9.97 -12.05 -4.85
C SER A 182 -10.68 -13.40 -4.68
N ASP A 183 -10.71 -14.24 -5.72
CA ASP A 183 -11.16 -15.62 -5.66
C ASP A 183 -10.10 -16.57 -5.04
N GLY A 184 -8.90 -16.08 -4.74
CA GLY A 184 -7.78 -16.86 -4.22
C GLY A 184 -6.93 -17.54 -5.30
N SER A 185 -7.27 -17.38 -6.58
CA SER A 185 -6.39 -17.74 -7.69
C SER A 185 -5.14 -16.86 -7.65
N TYR A 186 -3.99 -17.37 -8.12
CA TYR A 186 -2.78 -16.55 -8.21
C TYR A 186 -1.84 -16.99 -9.34
N TYR A 187 -1.07 -16.03 -9.84
CA TYR A 187 0.07 -16.25 -10.73
C TYR A 187 1.33 -15.86 -9.97
N ASP A 188 2.33 -16.74 -9.95
CA ASP A 188 3.63 -16.54 -9.35
C ASP A 188 4.71 -16.80 -10.40
N GLY A 189 5.39 -15.77 -10.88
CA GLY A 189 6.30 -15.91 -12.01
C GLY A 189 6.97 -14.62 -12.46
N GLU A 190 7.51 -14.65 -13.67
CA GLU A 190 8.22 -13.53 -14.29
C GLU A 190 7.26 -12.52 -14.93
N TRP A 191 7.64 -11.25 -14.81
CA TRP A 191 6.91 -10.07 -15.26
C TRP A 191 7.83 -9.15 -16.04
N HIS A 192 7.31 -8.58 -17.13
CA HIS A 192 8.01 -7.61 -17.94
C HIS A 192 7.08 -6.49 -18.38
N HIS A 193 7.29 -5.29 -17.80
CA HIS A 193 6.51 -4.08 -18.08
C HIS A 193 5.00 -4.29 -17.97
N GLY A 194 4.58 -4.92 -16.88
CA GLY A 194 3.19 -5.20 -16.59
C GLY A 194 2.69 -6.53 -17.15
N ASN A 195 3.39 -7.17 -18.08
CA ASN A 195 2.93 -8.44 -18.66
C ASN A 195 3.59 -9.64 -17.99
N CYS A 196 2.83 -10.69 -17.74
CA CYS A 196 3.38 -11.99 -17.36
C CYS A 196 4.16 -12.52 -18.56
N ARG A 197 5.48 -12.58 -18.42
CA ARG A 197 6.39 -12.97 -19.49
C ARG A 197 7.57 -13.72 -18.91
N GLY A 198 7.63 -15.01 -19.18
CA GLY A 198 8.66 -15.90 -18.66
C GLY A 198 8.11 -17.09 -17.88
N GLN A 199 8.95 -17.68 -17.04
CA GLN A 199 8.58 -18.85 -16.25
C GLN A 199 7.63 -18.46 -15.10
N GLY A 200 6.61 -19.29 -14.86
CA GLY A 200 5.68 -19.06 -13.77
C GLY A 200 4.79 -20.24 -13.44
N LYS A 201 3.95 -20.04 -12.42
CA LYS A 201 2.90 -20.96 -12.01
C LYS A 201 1.61 -20.20 -11.80
N TYR A 202 0.56 -20.67 -12.45
CA TYR A 202 -0.81 -20.21 -12.22
C TYR A 202 -1.58 -21.27 -11.43
N TYR A 203 -2.22 -20.84 -10.36
CA TYR A 203 -3.08 -21.65 -9.53
C TYR A 203 -4.49 -21.09 -9.62
N SER A 204 -5.44 -21.85 -10.17
CA SER A 204 -6.85 -21.48 -10.15
C SER A 204 -7.54 -22.02 -8.90
N TYR A 205 -8.36 -21.19 -8.28
CA TYR A 205 -9.25 -21.58 -7.21
C TYR A 205 -10.68 -21.67 -7.75
N HIS A 206 -11.29 -22.85 -7.65
CA HIS A 206 -12.69 -23.04 -8.02
C HIS A 206 -13.56 -23.13 -6.77
N HIS A 207 -14.40 -22.12 -6.55
CA HIS A 207 -15.49 -22.20 -5.58
C HIS A 207 -16.49 -23.27 -6.04
N PRO A 208 -16.78 -24.30 -5.22
CA PRO A 208 -17.76 -25.30 -5.61
C PRO A 208 -19.16 -24.69 -5.63
N SER A 209 -19.87 -24.87 -6.75
CA SER A 209 -21.30 -24.61 -6.82
C SER A 209 -22.04 -25.71 -6.05
N GLN A 210 -22.43 -25.42 -4.81
CA GLN A 210 -23.32 -26.22 -3.94
C GLN A 210 -22.84 -27.67 -3.67
N GLY A 211 -22.08 -27.86 -2.58
CA GLY A 211 -21.85 -29.17 -1.96
C GLY A 211 -20.66 -29.99 -2.49
N GLY A 212 -19.89 -29.47 -3.44
CA GLY A 212 -18.64 -30.09 -3.91
C GLY A 212 -17.42 -29.75 -3.04
N SER A 213 -16.36 -30.57 -3.12
CA SER A 213 -15.04 -30.21 -2.58
C SER A 213 -14.39 -29.14 -3.45
N SER A 214 -13.69 -28.18 -2.83
CA SER A 214 -12.87 -27.22 -3.55
C SER A 214 -11.82 -27.96 -4.39
N SER A 215 -11.70 -27.59 -5.66
CA SER A 215 -10.65 -28.09 -6.54
C SER A 215 -9.71 -26.93 -6.89
N SER A 216 -8.42 -27.24 -6.92
CA SER A 216 -7.40 -26.32 -7.40
C SER A 216 -6.70 -26.96 -8.58
N ARG A 217 -6.43 -26.15 -9.61
CA ARG A 217 -5.60 -26.57 -10.74
C ARG A 217 -4.35 -25.73 -10.72
N CYS A 218 -3.19 -26.39 -10.83
CA CYS A 218 -1.91 -25.73 -11.03
C CYS A 218 -1.47 -25.94 -12.48
N VAL A 219 -1.07 -24.85 -13.11
CA VAL A 219 -0.44 -24.80 -14.42
C VAL A 219 0.94 -24.19 -14.21
N SER A 220 1.99 -24.88 -14.65
CA SER A 220 3.36 -24.36 -14.61
C SER A 220 3.91 -24.34 -16.03
N GLY A 221 4.62 -23.29 -16.42
CA GLY A 221 5.17 -23.21 -17.76
C GLY A 221 5.68 -21.81 -18.12
N TYR A 222 5.90 -21.61 -19.41
CA TYR A 222 6.22 -20.32 -19.97
C TYR A 222 4.93 -19.54 -20.27
N PHE A 223 4.88 -18.30 -19.82
CA PHE A 223 3.80 -17.36 -20.09
C PHE A 223 4.34 -16.27 -21.01
N ASP A 224 3.57 -15.87 -22.02
CA ASP A 224 3.89 -14.73 -22.86
C ASP A 224 2.64 -13.87 -23.07
N ASN A 225 2.79 -12.55 -22.98
CA ASN A 225 1.69 -11.59 -23.13
C ASN A 225 0.42 -11.95 -22.34
N ASN A 226 0.58 -12.37 -21.08
CA ASN A 226 -0.51 -12.79 -20.19
C ASN A 226 -1.25 -14.07 -20.64
N GLN A 227 -0.67 -14.83 -21.57
CA GLN A 227 -1.18 -16.10 -22.08
C GLN A 227 -0.30 -17.27 -21.67
N CYS A 228 -0.93 -18.40 -21.38
CA CYS A 228 -0.24 -19.69 -21.22
C CYS A 228 -0.49 -20.56 -22.45
N GLU A 229 0.57 -20.90 -23.20
CA GLU A 229 0.49 -21.65 -24.47
C GLU A 229 -0.17 -23.04 -24.32
N GLU A 230 -0.02 -23.71 -23.18
CA GLU A 230 -0.57 -25.06 -22.97
C GLU A 230 -2.04 -25.07 -22.49
N HIS A 231 -2.56 -23.92 -22.05
CA HIS A 231 -3.84 -23.87 -21.33
C HIS A 231 -4.78 -22.73 -21.73
N ASN A 232 -4.40 -21.87 -22.68
CA ASN A 232 -5.23 -20.75 -23.18
C ASN A 232 -5.79 -19.84 -22.07
N LEU A 233 -5.04 -19.72 -20.96
CA LEU A 233 -5.41 -18.88 -19.83
C LEU A 233 -5.01 -17.44 -20.12
N LEU A 234 -5.96 -16.49 -20.00
CA LEU A 234 -5.72 -15.06 -20.09
C LEU A 234 -5.73 -14.44 -18.69
N LEU A 235 -4.68 -13.72 -18.33
CA LEU A 235 -4.60 -12.98 -17.06
C LEU A 235 -5.20 -11.57 -17.24
N ASP A 236 -5.89 -11.07 -16.21
CA ASP A 236 -6.70 -9.85 -16.29
C ASP A 236 -5.85 -8.59 -16.60
N PRO A 237 -6.10 -7.88 -17.72
CA PRO A 237 -5.35 -6.70 -18.11
C PRO A 237 -5.59 -5.47 -17.23
N ILE A 238 -6.64 -5.43 -16.40
CA ILE A 238 -6.93 -4.33 -15.46
C ILE A 238 -5.79 -4.17 -14.44
N CYS A 239 -5.03 -5.23 -14.18
CA CYS A 239 -3.96 -5.25 -13.18
C CYS A 239 -2.61 -4.66 -13.66
N LEU A 240 -2.47 -4.23 -14.91
CA LEU A 240 -1.13 -4.13 -15.54
C LEU A 240 -0.51 -2.72 -15.56
N MET A 241 -1.19 -1.69 -15.05
CA MET A 241 -0.68 -0.31 -15.07
C MET A 241 -0.87 0.38 -13.72
N VAL A 242 0.25 0.83 -13.12
CA VAL A 242 0.24 1.80 -12.02
C VAL A 242 0.90 3.06 -12.54
N ARG A 243 0.12 4.06 -12.94
CA ARG A 243 0.68 5.39 -13.17
C ARG A 243 0.44 6.20 -11.91
N LEU A 244 1.52 6.65 -11.31
CA LEU A 244 1.46 7.82 -10.43
C LEU A 244 1.26 9.01 -11.38
N ALA A 245 0.17 9.75 -11.19
CA ALA A 245 -0.20 10.86 -12.07
C ALA A 245 0.86 11.97 -12.05
#